data_AF-A0A2W1BUX2-F1
#
_entry.id   AF-A0A2W1BUX2-F1
#
_cell.length_a   1.000
_cell.length_b   1.000
_cell.length_c   1.000
_cell.angle_alpha   90.00
_cell.angle_beta   90.00
_cell.angle_gamma   90.00
#
_symmetry.space_group_name_H-M   'P 1'
#
loop_
_entity.id
_entity.type
_entity.pdbx_description
1 polymer ?
#
loop_
_entity_poly.entity_id
_entity_poly.type
_entity_poly.pdbx_seq_one_letter_code
_entity_poly.pdbx_strand_id
1 'polypeptide(L)' 'MILITPRRTHSYTCYVFQASNAAGSDTSRVRLEVCADEAPTGEDPPTFLRRLQDLTVKVGTRTRFLVEIVSSTECKGIHD' A
#
# COMPACT_ATOMS: atom_id res chain seq x y z
N MET A 1 21.33 13.65 -5.86
CA MET A 1 20.41 12.49 -5.74
C MET A 1 19.73 12.58 -4.39
N ILE A 2 18.41 12.39 -4.32
CA ILE A 2 17.66 12.36 -3.05
C ILE A 2 17.09 10.97 -2.87
N LEU A 3 17.39 10.32 -1.74
CA LEU A 3 16.87 9.01 -1.36
C LEU A 3 15.94 9.15 -0.16
N ILE A 4 14.78 8.48 -0.22
CA ILE A 4 13.77 8.48 0.83
C ILE A 4 13.55 7.04 1.30
N THR A 5 13.78 6.78 2.58
CA THR A 5 13.60 5.45 3.18
C THR A 5 12.52 5.49 4.25
N PRO A 6 11.39 4.79 4.07
CA PRO A 6 10.36 4.70 5.09
C PRO A 6 10.72 3.65 6.15
N ARG A 7 10.50 3.98 7.43
CA ARG A 7 10.50 3.00 8.52
C ARG A 7 9.17 3.06 9.26
N ARG A 8 8.37 1.99 9.15
CA ARG A 8 7.09 1.87 9.87
C ARG A 8 7.36 1.49 11.32
N THR A 9 6.93 2.36 12.23
CA THR A 9 6.72 2.04 13.64
C THR A 9 5.21 2.09 13.87
N HIS A 10 4.67 1.25 14.75
CA HIS A 10 3.24 0.89 14.88
C HIS A 10 2.21 2.06 14.99
N SER A 11 2.66 3.31 15.05
CA SER A 11 1.83 4.53 15.09
C SER A 11 2.40 5.72 14.30
N TYR A 12 3.62 5.65 13.77
CA TYR A 12 4.23 6.74 13.01
C TYR A 12 5.24 6.21 11.99
N THR A 13 5.40 6.94 10.89
CA THR A 13 6.42 6.66 9.89
C THR A 13 7.54 7.68 10.00
N CYS A 14 8.76 7.20 10.18
CA CYS A 14 9.95 8.07 10.15
C CYS A 14 10.53 8.02 8.72
N TYR A 15 10.64 9.18 8.10
CA TYR A 15 11.27 9.34 6.80
C TYR A 15 12.64 9.97 6.97
N VAL A 16 13.63 9.35 6.34
CA VAL A 16 14.98 9.88 6.24
C VAL A 16 15.17 10.41 4.84
N PHE A 17 15.46 11.70 4.73
CA PHE A 17 15.81 12.37 3.49
C PHE A 17 17.32 12.48 3.44
N GLN A 18 17.95 11.77 2.51
CA GLN A 18 19.37 11.91 2.26
C GLN A 18 19.57 12.63 0.94
N ALA A 19 20.21 13.81 0.99
CA ALA A 19 20.61 14.57 -0.18
C ALA A 19 22.11 14.41 -0.38
N SER A 20 22.54 14.04 -1.58
CA SER A 20 23.97 13.97 -1.93
C SER A 20 24.25 14.62 -3.29
N ASN A 21 25.35 15.38 -3.34
CA ASN A 21 25.94 15.99 -4.53
C ASN A 21 27.47 15.80 -4.54
N ALA A 22 28.15 16.33 -5.55
CA ALA A 22 29.61 16.20 -5.69
C ALA A 22 30.42 16.88 -4.55
N ALA A 23 29.80 17.77 -3.78
CA ALA A 23 30.42 18.48 -2.66
C ALA A 23 30.18 17.79 -1.30
N GLY A 24 29.30 16.78 -1.23
CA GLY A 24 29.04 16.04 0.01
C GLY A 24 27.62 15.47 0.11
N SER A 25 27.24 15.06 1.32
CA SER A 25 25.89 14.56 1.62
C SER A 25 25.35 15.16 2.91
N ASP A 26 24.07 15.45 2.94
CA ASP A 26 23.31 15.87 4.12
C ASP A 26 22.13 14.91 4.36
N THR A 27 21.74 14.76 5.63
CA THR A 27 20.67 13.85 6.04
C THR A 27 19.71 14.53 7.02
N SER A 28 18.43 14.61 6.63
CA SER A 28 17.36 15.13 7.48
C SER A 28 16.37 14.02 7.84
N ARG A 29 15.74 14.14 9.01
CA ARG A 29 14.76 13.16 9.52
C ARG A 29 13.46 13.87 9.84
N VAL A 30 12.36 13.34 9.30
CA VAL A 30 11.00 13.86 9.56
C VAL A 30 10.15 12.72 10.12
N ARG A 31 9.46 13.00 11.22
CA ARG A 31 8.43 12.11 11.75
C ARG A 31 7.09 12.53 11.17
N LEU A 32 6.44 11.62 10.48
CA LEU A 32 5.10 11.78 9.95
C LEU A 32 4.17 10.88 10.76
N GLU A 33 3.36 11.53 11.59
CA GLU A 33 2.24 10.94 12.30
C GLU A 33 1.02 11.01 11.38
N VAL A 34 0.51 9.85 10.99
CA VAL A 34 -0.73 9.78 10.20
C VAL A 34 -1.86 9.72 11.21
N CYS A 35 -2.39 10.89 11.58
CA CYS A 35 -3.66 10.95 12.31
C CYS A 35 -4.76 10.62 11.32
N ALA A 36 -5.34 9.42 11.46
CA ALA A 36 -6.57 9.12 10.76
C ALA A 36 -7.68 9.88 11.51
N ASP A 37 -8.33 10.88 10.87
CA ASP A 37 -9.42 11.66 11.47
C ASP A 37 -10.58 10.76 11.95
N GLU A 38 -10.72 9.58 11.34
CA GLU A 38 -11.36 8.44 11.96
C GLU A 38 -10.29 7.43 12.36
N ALA A 39 -10.35 6.89 13.59
CA ALA A 39 -9.60 5.68 13.93
C ALA A 39 -9.73 4.68 12.76
N PRO A 40 -8.67 3.97 12.34
CA PRO A 40 -8.80 2.98 11.29
C PRO A 40 -9.89 2.00 11.71
N THR A 41 -11.08 2.14 11.12
CA THR A 41 -12.27 1.36 11.47
C THR A 41 -12.14 -0.09 11.02
N GLY A 42 -11.02 -0.47 10.40
CA GLY A 42 -10.65 -1.86 10.18
C GLY A 42 -9.25 -2.15 10.69
N GLU A 43 -9.18 -2.87 11.80
CA GLU A 43 -7.99 -3.62 12.22
C GLU A 43 -7.58 -4.69 11.19
N ASP A 44 -8.43 -4.99 10.21
CA ASP A 44 -8.17 -6.05 9.24
C ASP A 44 -7.52 -5.51 7.96
N PRO A 45 -6.34 -6.01 7.56
CA PRO A 45 -5.82 -5.78 6.21
C PRO A 45 -6.83 -6.28 5.18
N PRO A 46 -6.84 -5.76 3.93
CA PRO A 46 -7.78 -6.23 2.91
C PRO A 46 -7.74 -7.75 2.79
N THR A 47 -8.90 -8.39 2.95
CA THR A 47 -8.99 -9.87 2.91
C THR A 47 -9.86 -10.31 1.74
N PHE A 48 -9.54 -11.49 1.20
CA PHE A 48 -10.42 -12.15 0.23
C PHE A 48 -11.59 -12.79 0.97
N LEU A 49 -12.78 -12.20 0.84
CA LEU A 49 -14.03 -12.84 1.21
C LEU A 49 -14.29 -14.06 0.31
N ARG A 50 -13.95 -13.93 -0.97
CA ARG A 50 -13.99 -15.02 -1.94
C ARG A 50 -12.66 -15.18 -2.64
N ARG A 51 -11.96 -16.27 -2.32
CA ARG A 51 -10.68 -16.64 -2.94
C ARG A 51 -10.88 -17.07 -4.39
N LEU A 52 -9.81 -16.96 -5.18
CA LEU A 52 -9.74 -17.54 -6.51
C LEU A 52 -9.97 -19.06 -6.39
N GLN A 53 -10.87 -19.58 -7.22
CA GLN A 53 -11.18 -21.00 -7.27
C GLN A 53 -10.65 -21.57 -8.58
N ASP A 54 -10.13 -22.78 -8.52
CA ASP A 54 -9.71 -23.51 -9.71
C ASP A 54 -10.93 -23.82 -10.59
N LEU A 55 -10.76 -23.65 -11.90
CA LEU A 55 -11.83 -23.81 -12.86
C LEU A 55 -11.29 -24.56 -14.08
N THR A 56 -11.88 -25.71 -14.37
CA THR A 56 -11.57 -26.46 -15.59
C THR A 56 -12.35 -25.86 -16.75
N VAL A 57 -11.63 -25.47 -17.80
CA VAL A 57 -12.20 -24.74 -18.93
C VAL A 57 -11.85 -25.44 -20.23
N LYS A 58 -12.72 -25.31 -21.23
CA LYS A 58 -12.51 -25.92 -22.54
C LYS A 58 -11.50 -25.09 -23.34
N VAL A 59 -10.62 -25.77 -24.08
CA VAL A 59 -9.69 -25.12 -25.02
C VAL A 59 -10.45 -24.20 -25.97
N GLY A 60 -9.94 -22.97 -26.14
CA GLY A 60 -10.53 -21.96 -27.00
C GLY A 60 -11.69 -21.16 -26.38
N THR A 61 -12.02 -21.39 -25.11
CA THR A 61 -13.07 -20.62 -24.41
C THR A 61 -12.47 -19.57 -23.47
N ARG A 62 -13.18 -18.46 -23.31
CA ARG A 62 -12.84 -17.41 -22.34
C ARG A 62 -13.56 -17.68 -21.02
N THR A 63 -12.88 -17.49 -19.92
CA THR A 63 -13.44 -17.64 -18.57
C THR A 63 -13.07 -16.44 -17.71
N ARG A 64 -14.02 -16.02 -16.86
CA ARG A 64 -13.83 -14.92 -15.92
C ARG A 64 -13.65 -15.48 -14.52
N PHE A 65 -12.57 -15.08 -13.89
CA PHE A 65 -12.38 -15.29 -12.47
C PHE A 65 -12.96 -14.12 -11.70
N LEU A 66 -13.74 -14.42 -10.67
CA LEU A 66 -14.34 -13.42 -9.80
C LEU A 66 -13.88 -13.70 -8.37
N VAL A 67 -13.31 -12.68 -7.73
CA VAL A 67 -12.91 -12.67 -6.33
C VAL A 67 -13.61 -11.51 -5.64
N GLU A 68 -13.86 -11.66 -4.35
CA GLU A 68 -14.46 -10.62 -3.52
C GLU A 68 -13.45 -10.24 -2.46
N ILE A 69 -13.21 -8.95 -2.32
CA ILE A 69 -12.27 -8.38 -1.36
C ILE A 69 -13.07 -7.48 -0.44
N VAL A 70 -12.88 -7.65 0.86
CA VAL A 70 -13.37 -6.72 1.87
C VAL A 70 -12.18 -5.88 2.32
N SER A 71 -12.32 -4.56 2.24
CA SER A 71 -11.35 -3.59 2.71
C SER A 71 -12.07 -2.48 3.45
N SER A 72 -11.50 -2.06 4.57
CA SER A 72 -11.94 -0.89 5.34
C SER A 72 -11.50 0.44 4.72
N THR A 73 -10.62 0.40 3.71
CA THR A 73 -10.16 1.58 2.99
C THR A 73 -10.87 1.69 1.65
N GLU A 74 -11.40 2.87 1.33
CA GLU A 74 -11.97 3.12 0.01
C GLU A 74 -10.93 2.88 -1.09
N CYS A 75 -11.20 1.91 -1.97
CA CYS A 75 -10.41 1.70 -3.17
C CYS A 75 -10.65 2.87 -4.13
N LYS A 76 -9.82 3.92 -4.04
CA LYS A 76 -9.83 5.00 -5.01
C LYS A 76 -9.26 4.45 -6.32
N GLY A 77 -10.15 4.02 -7.21
CA GLY A 77 -9.78 3.62 -8.56
C GLY A 77 -9.03 4.77 -9.22
N ILE A 78 -7.88 4.47 -9.82
CA ILE A 78 -7.21 5.35 -10.77
C ILE A 78 -8.17 5.59 -11.93
N HIS A 79 -8.91 6.69 -11.87
CA HIS A 79 -9.56 7.29 -13.02
C HIS A 79 -8.45 8.02 -13.78
N ASP A 80 -8.24 7.65 -15.04
CA ASP A 80 -7.44 8.37 -16.03
C ASP A 80 -7.93 9.83 -16.16
#